data_AF-A0AAW1CFV4-F1
#
_entry.id   AF-A0AAW1CFV4-F1
#
_cell.length_a   1.000
_cell.length_b   1.000
_cell.length_c   1.000
_cell.angle_alpha   90.00
_cell.angle_beta   90.00
_cell.angle_gamma   90.00
#
_symmetry.space_group_name_H-M   'P 1'
#
loop_
_entity.id
_entity.type
_entity.pdbx_description
1 polymer ?
#
loop_
_entity_poly.entity_id
_entity_poly.type
_entity_poly.pdbx_seq_one_letter_code
_entity_poly.pdbx_strand_id
1 'polypeptide(L)'
;MKPLLKKGIPELRIPSLNPMVVPKVSVKQGSGPVSLDSTFTDLKINGITDYTIENVRADLDKYQIDFDAKLPYMYNVGDYKIEGKILVLPISGSGDSWSNYTDVTIKATLKGSKEVKQNKNYFKVDRFDFDLNVGKAIIHFNNLFNGNKELGDAMNKFMSENWEAVYKELKPVVNEAVSAILKDVAEKVFSKFPMDELFA
;
A
#
# COMPACT_ATOMS: atom_id res chain seq x y z
N MET A 1 19.12 -6.10 1.44
CA MET A 1 17.91 -5.46 2.02
C MET A 1 16.66 -6.37 2.01
N LYS A 2 16.24 -6.95 0.88
CA LYS A 2 15.02 -7.80 0.81
C LYS A 2 14.90 -8.90 1.89
N PRO A 3 15.94 -9.71 2.20
CA PRO A 3 15.82 -10.74 3.23
C PRO A 3 15.59 -10.18 4.64
N LEU A 4 16.11 -8.97 4.91
CA LEU A 4 15.92 -8.27 6.17
C LEU A 4 14.48 -7.75 6.27
N LEU A 5 13.99 -7.07 5.23
CA LEU A 5 12.60 -6.60 5.18
C LEU A 5 11.58 -7.74 5.28
N LYS A 6 11.89 -8.91 4.71
CA LYS A 6 11.05 -10.11 4.80
C LYS A 6 10.91 -10.65 6.23
N LYS A 7 11.94 -10.49 7.07
CA LYS A 7 11.90 -10.92 8.48
C LYS A 7 11.49 -9.78 9.43
N GLY A 8 11.63 -8.54 8.98
CA GLY A 8 11.63 -7.35 9.83
C GLY A 8 13.03 -7.00 10.32
N ILE A 9 13.19 -5.76 10.78
CA ILE A 9 14.44 -5.23 11.32
C ILE A 9 14.15 -4.71 12.73
N PRO A 10 14.24 -5.56 13.77
CA PRO A 10 13.88 -5.20 15.14
C PRO A 10 14.67 -4.00 15.68
N GLU A 11 15.95 -3.90 15.33
CA GLU A 11 16.85 -2.78 15.69
C GLU A 11 16.35 -1.42 15.17
N LEU A 12 15.55 -1.43 14.10
CA LEU A 12 14.93 -0.25 13.51
C LEU A 12 13.43 -0.14 13.82
N ARG A 13 12.87 -1.08 14.61
CA ARG A 13 11.42 -1.19 14.86
C ARG A 13 10.61 -1.27 13.56
N ILE A 14 11.16 -1.97 12.56
CA ILE A 14 10.48 -2.29 11.30
C ILE A 14 9.92 -3.72 11.46
N PRO A 15 8.59 -3.91 11.42
CA PRO A 15 8.00 -5.25 11.49
C PRO A 15 8.30 -6.07 10.24
N SER A 16 7.94 -7.35 10.24
CA SER A 16 7.98 -8.16 9.02
C SER A 16 7.11 -7.51 7.93
N LEU A 17 7.65 -7.48 6.71
CA LEU A 17 6.90 -7.06 5.52
C LEU A 17 6.38 -8.25 4.71
N ASN A 18 6.48 -9.49 5.21
CA ASN A 18 5.92 -10.67 4.52
C ASN A 18 5.46 -11.78 5.51
N PRO A 19 4.18 -11.81 5.91
CA PRO A 19 3.18 -10.79 5.61
C PRO A 19 3.47 -9.49 6.36
N MET A 20 3.18 -8.37 5.73
CA MET A 20 2.97 -7.12 6.44
C MET A 20 1.57 -7.15 7.07
N VAL A 21 1.49 -6.88 8.37
CA VAL A 21 0.22 -6.85 9.11
C VAL A 21 -0.21 -5.41 9.33
N VAL A 22 -1.41 -5.06 8.86
CA VAL A 22 -2.03 -3.76 9.09
C VAL A 22 -3.27 -3.96 9.98
N PRO A 23 -3.26 -3.49 11.24
CA PRO A 23 -4.35 -3.78 12.17
C PRO A 23 -5.71 -3.24 11.72
N LYS A 24 -5.72 -2.05 11.11
CA LYS A 24 -6.94 -1.42 10.64
C LYS A 24 -6.66 -0.43 9.50
N VAL A 25 -7.48 -0.48 8.46
CA VAL A 25 -7.56 0.54 7.41
C VAL A 25 -9.02 0.94 7.26
N SER A 26 -9.30 2.24 7.19
CA SER A 26 -10.65 2.74 6.89
C SER A 26 -10.59 3.57 5.63
N VAL A 27 -11.47 3.27 4.68
CA VAL A 27 -11.63 4.01 3.42
C VAL A 27 -13.02 4.62 3.42
N LYS A 28 -13.06 5.96 3.43
CA LYS A 28 -14.29 6.75 3.32
C LYS A 28 -14.23 7.59 2.06
N GLN A 29 -15.06 7.24 1.08
CA GLN A 29 -15.24 7.99 -0.15
C GLN A 29 -16.72 8.38 -0.25
N GLY A 30 -17.01 9.68 -0.20
CA GLY A 30 -18.39 10.19 -0.14
C GLY A 30 -18.95 10.67 -1.48
N SER A 31 -18.14 10.72 -2.53
CA SER A 31 -18.49 11.37 -3.79
C SER A 31 -17.99 10.60 -5.00
N GLY A 32 -18.58 10.88 -6.16
CA GLY A 32 -18.23 10.24 -7.42
C GLY A 32 -18.96 8.91 -7.64
N PRO A 33 -18.52 8.13 -8.64
CA PRO A 33 -19.16 6.88 -9.00
C PRO A 33 -18.92 5.79 -7.94
N VAL A 34 -17.90 5.90 -7.09
CA VAL A 34 -17.69 5.02 -5.94
C VAL A 34 -17.94 5.82 -4.67
N SER A 35 -18.91 5.41 -3.87
CA SER A 35 -19.12 5.96 -2.54
C SER A 35 -19.17 4.83 -1.52
N LEU A 36 -18.19 4.78 -0.63
CA LEU A 36 -17.97 3.67 0.29
C LEU A 36 -17.60 4.19 1.68
N ASP A 37 -18.16 3.56 2.70
CA ASP A 37 -17.58 3.49 4.04
C ASP A 37 -17.15 2.04 4.27
N SER A 38 -15.84 1.80 4.25
CA SER A 38 -15.29 0.48 4.46
C SER A 38 -14.21 0.50 5.52
N THR A 39 -14.15 -0.57 6.29
CA THR A 39 -13.11 -0.83 7.28
C THR A 39 -12.59 -2.24 7.08
N PHE A 40 -11.27 -2.35 6.99
CA PHE A 40 -10.55 -3.61 6.96
C PHE A 40 -9.77 -3.76 8.26
N THR A 41 -9.75 -4.96 8.82
CA THR A 41 -9.02 -5.30 10.05
C THR A 41 -8.19 -6.55 9.87
N ASP A 42 -7.08 -6.63 10.61
CA ASP A 42 -6.14 -7.76 10.56
C ASP A 42 -5.67 -8.10 9.13
N LEU A 43 -5.46 -7.06 8.32
CA LEU A 43 -5.06 -7.18 6.94
C LEU A 43 -3.62 -7.71 6.86
N LYS A 44 -3.45 -8.86 6.20
CA LYS A 44 -2.16 -9.50 5.94
C LYS A 44 -1.83 -9.34 4.46
N ILE A 45 -0.81 -8.55 4.18
CA ILE A 45 -0.33 -8.23 2.84
C ILE A 45 0.92 -9.08 2.56
N ASN A 46 0.84 -9.94 1.56
CA ASN A 46 1.90 -10.88 1.19
C ASN A 46 2.51 -10.49 -0.16
N GLY A 47 3.76 -10.92 -0.39
CA GLY A 47 4.45 -10.77 -1.67
C GLY A 47 5.16 -9.42 -1.86
N ILE A 48 4.86 -8.39 -1.06
CA ILE A 48 5.43 -7.04 -1.25
C ILE A 48 6.96 -6.95 -1.16
N THR A 49 7.64 -7.97 -0.60
CA THR A 49 9.10 -8.06 -0.56
C THR A 49 9.75 -8.61 -1.84
N ASP A 50 8.94 -9.13 -2.77
CA ASP A 50 9.37 -9.75 -4.01
C ASP A 50 9.47 -8.73 -5.16
N TYR A 51 9.46 -7.43 -4.82
CA TYR A 51 9.63 -6.33 -5.75
C TYR A 51 10.99 -6.35 -6.46
N THR A 52 11.09 -5.82 -7.66
CA THR A 52 12.34 -5.57 -8.37
C THR A 52 12.48 -4.08 -8.59
N ILE A 53 13.61 -3.50 -8.15
CA ILE A 53 13.94 -2.10 -8.44
C ILE A 53 14.42 -2.06 -9.88
N GLU A 54 13.77 -1.23 -10.69
CA GLU A 54 14.16 -1.00 -12.08
C GLU A 54 15.10 0.20 -12.21
N ASN A 55 14.89 1.22 -11.37
CA ASN A 55 15.66 2.45 -11.43
C ASN A 55 15.79 3.08 -10.05
N VAL A 56 16.92 3.72 -9.78
CA VAL A 56 17.12 4.59 -8.62
C VAL A 56 17.87 5.83 -9.10
N ARG A 57 17.36 7.00 -8.73
CA ARG A 57 18.02 8.29 -9.01
C ARG A 57 18.07 9.08 -7.72
N ALA A 58 19.27 9.43 -7.28
CA ALA A 58 19.48 10.25 -6.11
C ALA A 58 20.05 11.61 -6.52
N ASP A 59 19.36 12.68 -6.17
CA ASP A 59 19.83 14.06 -6.27
C ASP A 59 20.05 14.56 -4.84
N LEU A 60 21.27 14.40 -4.34
CA LEU A 60 21.62 14.72 -2.94
C LEU A 60 21.64 16.23 -2.68
N ASP A 61 21.86 17.05 -3.71
CA ASP A 61 21.79 18.51 -3.60
C ASP A 61 20.35 18.97 -3.36
N LYS A 62 19.38 18.29 -3.99
CA LYS A 62 17.95 18.51 -3.76
C LYS A 62 17.34 17.64 -2.66
N TYR A 63 18.13 16.77 -2.01
CA TYR A 63 17.65 15.77 -1.05
C TYR A 63 16.44 14.96 -1.57
N GLN A 64 16.55 14.50 -2.82
CA GLN A 64 15.50 13.73 -3.49
C GLN A 64 16.02 12.36 -3.93
N ILE A 65 15.23 11.32 -3.70
CA ILE A 65 15.49 9.97 -4.21
C ILE A 65 14.25 9.47 -4.92
N ASP A 66 14.36 9.23 -6.22
CA ASP A 66 13.32 8.63 -7.03
C ASP A 66 13.65 7.16 -7.28
N PHE A 67 12.64 6.29 -7.20
CA PHE A 67 12.80 4.89 -7.56
C PHE A 67 11.58 4.35 -8.28
N ASP A 68 11.86 3.56 -9.31
CA ASP A 68 10.90 2.80 -10.08
C ASP A 68 11.04 1.33 -9.66
N ALA A 69 9.91 0.67 -9.38
CA ALA A 69 9.90 -0.73 -9.00
C ALA A 69 8.73 -1.48 -9.64
N LYS A 70 8.91 -2.79 -9.79
CA LYS A 70 7.86 -3.73 -10.18
C LYS A 70 7.62 -4.73 -9.07
N LEU A 71 6.38 -5.15 -8.90
CA LEU A 71 6.00 -6.21 -7.99
C LEU A 71 5.15 -7.23 -8.78
N PRO A 72 5.63 -8.49 -8.94
CA PRO A 72 4.95 -9.45 -9.80
C PRO A 72 3.58 -9.86 -9.24
N TYR A 73 3.49 -9.98 -7.91
CA TYR A 73 2.29 -10.48 -7.24
C TYR A 73 2.18 -9.91 -5.82
N MET A 74 0.96 -9.55 -5.44
CA MET A 74 0.57 -9.20 -4.09
C MET A 74 -0.72 -9.92 -3.72
N TYR A 75 -0.79 -10.46 -2.51
CA TYR A 75 -1.99 -11.13 -2.00
C TYR A 75 -2.36 -10.66 -0.61
N ASN A 76 -3.61 -10.25 -0.48
CA ASN A 76 -4.15 -9.67 0.74
C ASN A 76 -5.26 -10.56 1.26
N VAL A 77 -5.28 -10.75 2.58
CA VAL A 77 -6.41 -11.35 3.30
C VAL A 77 -6.68 -10.54 4.55
N GLY A 78 -7.94 -10.44 4.95
CA GLY A 78 -8.33 -9.74 6.16
C GLY A 78 -9.84 -9.65 6.31
N ASP A 79 -10.27 -9.24 7.48
CA ASP A 79 -11.68 -9.02 7.77
C ASP A 79 -12.10 -7.66 7.23
N TYR A 80 -13.37 -7.55 6.84
CA TYR A 80 -13.93 -6.32 6.32
C TYR A 80 -15.34 -6.05 6.86
N LYS A 81 -15.70 -4.78 6.86
CA LYS A 81 -17.06 -4.27 6.88
C LYS A 81 -17.18 -3.19 5.83
N ILE A 82 -18.19 -3.28 4.97
CA ILE A 82 -18.43 -2.33 3.88
C ILE A 82 -19.89 -1.94 3.82
N GLU A 83 -20.12 -0.68 3.50
CA GLU A 83 -21.43 -0.15 3.15
C GLU A 83 -21.25 0.95 2.10
N GLY A 84 -22.14 1.00 1.12
CA GLY A 84 -22.19 2.08 0.14
C GLY A 84 -22.64 1.62 -1.23
N LYS A 85 -22.03 2.19 -2.26
CA LYS A 85 -22.37 1.99 -3.67
C LYS A 85 -21.12 2.03 -4.54
N ILE A 86 -21.03 1.08 -5.47
CA ILE A 86 -19.99 1.01 -6.49
C ILE A 86 -20.66 1.21 -7.85
N LEU A 87 -20.30 2.29 -8.53
CA LEU A 87 -21.00 2.84 -9.70
C LEU A 87 -22.49 3.09 -9.41
N VAL A 88 -23.35 2.17 -9.84
CA VAL A 88 -24.81 2.21 -9.62
C VAL A 88 -25.28 1.12 -8.67
N LEU A 89 -24.42 0.18 -8.29
CA LEU A 89 -24.79 -1.01 -7.53
C LEU A 89 -24.54 -0.81 -6.03
N PRO A 90 -25.54 -1.02 -5.17
CA PRO A 90 -25.32 -0.99 -3.73
C PRO A 90 -24.43 -2.15 -3.30
N ILE A 91 -23.63 -1.94 -2.26
CA ILE A 91 -22.82 -2.98 -1.62
C ILE A 91 -22.94 -2.84 -0.11
N SER A 92 -23.18 -3.95 0.57
CA SER A 92 -23.10 -4.02 2.01
C SER A 92 -22.69 -5.43 2.44
N GLY A 93 -21.95 -5.51 3.53
CA GLY A 93 -21.53 -6.80 4.07
C GLY A 93 -20.45 -6.67 5.13
N SER A 94 -20.22 -7.77 5.83
CA SER A 94 -19.11 -7.92 6.75
C SER A 94 -18.72 -9.39 6.84
N GLY A 95 -17.44 -9.68 6.79
CA GLY A 95 -16.90 -11.03 6.77
C GLY A 95 -15.41 -11.00 6.48
N ASP A 96 -14.86 -12.08 5.96
CA ASP A 96 -13.50 -12.11 5.46
C ASP A 96 -13.44 -11.74 3.97
N SER A 97 -12.29 -11.23 3.56
CA SER A 97 -12.01 -10.84 2.18
C SER A 97 -10.63 -11.31 1.76
N TRP A 98 -10.47 -11.50 0.46
CA TRP A 98 -9.16 -11.69 -0.14
C TRP A 98 -9.06 -10.92 -1.45
N SER A 99 -7.85 -10.53 -1.79
CA SER A 99 -7.56 -9.95 -3.10
C SER A 99 -6.17 -10.29 -3.59
N ASN A 100 -6.01 -10.36 -4.90
CA ASN A 100 -4.71 -10.43 -5.54
C ASN A 100 -4.53 -9.32 -6.57
N TYR A 101 -3.27 -8.93 -6.73
CA TYR A 101 -2.84 -7.91 -7.67
C TYR A 101 -1.60 -8.42 -8.40
N THR A 102 -1.59 -8.30 -9.71
CA THR A 102 -0.51 -8.74 -10.59
C THR A 102 -0.03 -7.60 -11.47
N ASP A 103 1.21 -7.72 -11.94
CA ASP A 103 1.87 -6.73 -12.80
C ASP A 103 1.82 -5.32 -12.20
N VAL A 104 2.18 -5.24 -10.91
CA VAL A 104 2.16 -3.98 -10.18
C VAL A 104 3.42 -3.19 -10.56
N THR A 105 3.24 -1.93 -10.94
CA THR A 105 4.31 -0.97 -11.16
C THR A 105 4.22 0.14 -10.13
N ILE A 106 5.37 0.62 -9.68
CA ILE A 106 5.51 1.57 -8.58
C ILE A 106 6.45 2.66 -9.04
N LYS A 107 6.04 3.90 -8.85
CA LYS A 107 6.92 5.06 -8.83
C LYS A 107 6.88 5.67 -7.46
N ALA A 108 8.03 5.97 -6.90
CA ALA A 108 8.10 6.61 -5.61
C ALA A 108 9.16 7.70 -5.58
N THR A 109 8.87 8.75 -4.84
CA THR A 109 9.76 9.88 -4.63
C THR A 109 9.88 10.14 -3.13
N LEU A 110 11.08 9.95 -2.60
CA LEU A 110 11.46 10.38 -1.28
C LEU A 110 12.01 11.80 -1.37
N LYS A 111 11.46 12.73 -0.59
CA LYS A 111 12.02 14.06 -0.40
C LYS A 111 12.41 14.26 1.05
N GLY A 112 13.51 14.95 1.25
CA GLY A 112 14.01 15.25 2.56
C GLY A 112 14.76 16.55 2.65
N SER A 113 15.48 16.64 3.75
CA SER A 113 16.37 17.73 4.10
C SER A 113 17.54 17.19 4.91
N LYS A 114 18.58 18.00 5.07
CA LYS A 114 19.70 17.67 5.94
C LYS A 114 19.37 17.95 7.39
N GLU A 115 19.71 17.01 8.25
CA GLU A 115 19.68 17.18 9.70
C GLU A 115 21.06 16.85 10.27
N VAL A 116 21.60 17.72 11.13
CA VAL A 116 22.91 17.50 11.77
C VAL A 116 22.71 16.96 13.17
N LYS A 117 23.26 15.78 13.45
CA LYS A 117 23.23 15.13 14.77
C LYS A 117 24.64 14.64 15.11
N GLN A 118 25.16 15.03 16.28
CA GLN A 118 26.48 14.60 16.76
C GLN A 118 27.60 14.80 15.71
N ASN A 119 27.62 15.97 15.04
CA ASN A 119 28.54 16.33 13.96
C ASN A 119 28.49 15.41 12.72
N LYS A 120 27.45 14.60 12.56
CA LYS A 120 27.17 13.82 11.36
C LYS A 120 25.93 14.34 10.65
N ASN A 121 25.92 14.22 9.32
CA ASN A 121 24.79 14.60 8.47
C ASN A 121 23.86 13.40 8.30
N TYR A 122 22.57 13.59 8.54
CA TYR A 122 21.52 12.60 8.34
C TYR A 122 20.52 13.12 7.31
N PHE A 123 19.92 12.19 6.57
CA PHE A 123 18.81 12.48 5.68
C PHE A 123 17.52 12.48 6.50
N LYS A 124 16.91 13.65 6.69
CA LYS A 124 15.60 13.76 7.32
C LYS A 124 14.54 13.60 6.25
N VAL A 125 13.70 12.58 6.37
CA VAL A 125 12.58 12.37 5.45
C VAL A 125 11.49 13.38 5.76
N ASP A 126 11.13 14.20 4.78
CA ASP A 126 10.04 15.16 4.90
C ASP A 126 8.77 14.62 4.25
N ARG A 127 8.91 13.95 3.10
CA ARG A 127 7.80 13.42 2.31
C ARG A 127 8.19 12.13 1.59
N PHE A 128 7.22 11.24 1.45
CA PHE A 128 7.33 10.05 0.63
C PHE A 128 6.09 10.04 -0.26
N ASP A 129 6.27 10.22 -1.56
CA ASP A 129 5.22 10.12 -2.55
C ASP A 129 5.26 8.73 -3.18
N PHE A 130 4.10 8.10 -3.27
CA PHE A 130 3.96 6.76 -3.82
C PHE A 130 2.85 6.74 -4.88
N ASP A 131 3.18 6.28 -6.07
CA ASP A 131 2.23 6.02 -7.15
C ASP A 131 2.25 4.54 -7.53
N LEU A 132 1.20 3.83 -7.12
CA LEU A 132 0.99 2.43 -7.46
C LEU A 132 0.13 2.35 -8.72
N ASN A 133 0.44 1.40 -9.59
CA ASN A 133 -0.42 1.02 -10.71
C ASN A 133 -0.49 -0.51 -10.73
N VAL A 134 -1.69 -1.05 -10.96
CA VAL A 134 -1.95 -2.49 -11.02
C VAL A 134 -2.27 -2.87 -12.45
N GLY A 135 -1.72 -3.99 -12.95
CA GLY A 135 -2.08 -4.52 -14.26
C GLY A 135 -3.34 -5.39 -14.25
N LYS A 136 -3.57 -6.15 -13.17
CA LYS A 136 -4.81 -6.90 -12.94
C LYS A 136 -5.10 -7.06 -11.45
N ALA A 137 -6.38 -6.92 -11.08
CA ALA A 137 -6.88 -7.17 -9.74
C ALA A 137 -8.00 -8.21 -9.74
N ILE A 138 -8.03 -9.06 -8.71
CA ILE A 138 -9.17 -9.92 -8.38
C ILE A 138 -9.48 -9.68 -6.90
N ILE A 139 -10.74 -9.39 -6.60
CA ILE A 139 -11.18 -9.04 -5.25
C ILE A 139 -12.39 -9.88 -4.91
N HIS A 140 -12.43 -10.40 -3.70
CA HIS A 140 -13.53 -11.22 -3.21
C HIS A 140 -13.90 -10.86 -1.78
N PHE A 141 -15.20 -10.74 -1.56
CA PHE A 141 -15.80 -10.47 -0.26
C PHE A 141 -16.78 -11.60 0.08
N ASN A 142 -16.55 -12.27 1.21
CA ASN A 142 -17.49 -13.26 1.74
C ASN A 142 -18.59 -12.57 2.54
N ASN A 143 -19.78 -13.18 2.60
CA ASN A 143 -20.92 -12.67 3.38
C ASN A 143 -21.42 -11.27 2.97
N LEU A 144 -21.33 -10.93 1.68
CA LEU A 144 -22.06 -9.78 1.13
C LEU A 144 -23.58 -9.99 1.25
N PHE A 145 -24.32 -8.90 1.40
CA PHE A 145 -25.80 -8.89 1.47
C PHE A 145 -26.37 -9.88 2.49
N ASN A 146 -25.76 -9.94 3.67
CA ASN A 146 -26.12 -10.85 4.76
C ASN A 146 -26.11 -12.33 4.33
N GLY A 147 -25.18 -12.71 3.45
CA GLY A 147 -24.99 -14.09 3.02
C GLY A 147 -25.85 -14.51 1.82
N ASN A 148 -26.54 -13.58 1.15
CA ASN A 148 -27.22 -13.90 -0.11
C ASN A 148 -26.17 -14.26 -1.19
N LYS A 149 -26.07 -15.55 -1.49
CA LYS A 149 -25.07 -16.08 -2.42
C LYS A 149 -25.20 -15.52 -3.84
N GLU A 150 -26.41 -15.39 -4.36
CA GLU A 150 -26.64 -14.91 -5.73
C GLU A 150 -26.17 -13.45 -5.89
N LEU A 151 -26.59 -12.58 -4.98
CA LEU A 151 -26.18 -11.17 -4.98
C LEU A 151 -24.68 -11.01 -4.69
N GLY A 152 -24.14 -11.81 -3.76
CA GLY A 152 -22.72 -11.80 -3.43
C GLY A 152 -21.83 -12.23 -4.60
N ASP A 153 -22.18 -13.34 -5.27
CA ASP A 153 -21.44 -13.84 -6.43
C ASP A 153 -21.53 -12.83 -7.60
N ALA A 154 -22.71 -12.25 -7.84
CA ALA A 154 -22.90 -11.23 -8.86
C ALA A 154 -22.06 -9.97 -8.58
N MET A 155 -22.02 -9.49 -7.33
CA MET A 155 -21.22 -8.33 -6.96
C MET A 155 -19.72 -8.60 -7.04
N ASN A 156 -19.24 -9.75 -6.57
CA ASN A 156 -17.83 -10.14 -6.69
C ASN A 156 -17.39 -10.25 -8.17
N LYS A 157 -18.25 -10.80 -9.02
CA LYS A 157 -18.02 -10.84 -10.48
C LYS A 157 -17.95 -9.44 -11.06
N PHE A 158 -18.93 -8.59 -10.76
CA PHE A 158 -18.95 -7.20 -11.21
C PHE A 158 -17.68 -6.44 -10.80
N MET A 159 -17.25 -6.59 -9.55
CA MET A 159 -16.02 -5.99 -9.03
C MET A 159 -14.78 -6.47 -9.77
N SER A 160 -14.70 -7.76 -10.09
CA SER A 160 -13.58 -8.34 -10.82
C SER A 160 -13.57 -7.94 -12.30
N GLU A 161 -14.73 -7.72 -12.92
CA GLU A 161 -14.84 -7.26 -14.31
C GLU A 161 -14.61 -5.74 -14.45
N ASN A 162 -14.92 -4.97 -13.40
CA ASN A 162 -14.85 -3.50 -13.40
C ASN A 162 -13.76 -2.95 -12.47
N TRP A 163 -12.76 -3.78 -12.12
CA TRP A 163 -11.78 -3.46 -11.09
C TRP A 163 -10.99 -2.17 -11.41
N GLU A 164 -10.71 -1.88 -12.69
CA GLU A 164 -9.98 -0.69 -13.11
C GLU A 164 -10.70 0.61 -12.73
N ALA A 165 -12.01 0.65 -12.98
CA ALA A 165 -12.84 1.81 -12.66
C ALA A 165 -12.90 2.03 -11.15
N VAL A 166 -13.07 0.95 -10.37
CA VAL A 166 -13.07 1.01 -8.91
C VAL A 166 -11.70 1.45 -8.39
N TYR A 167 -10.63 0.85 -8.90
CA TYR A 167 -9.26 1.15 -8.51
C TYR A 167 -8.91 2.61 -8.78
N LYS A 168 -9.29 3.15 -9.95
CA LYS A 168 -9.04 4.56 -10.30
C LYS A 168 -9.61 5.53 -9.26
N GLU A 169 -10.82 5.28 -8.77
CA GLU A 169 -11.47 6.12 -7.75
C GLU A 169 -10.83 5.95 -6.37
N LEU A 170 -10.40 4.73 -6.01
CA LEU A 170 -9.80 4.43 -4.71
C LEU A 170 -8.28 4.73 -4.65
N LYS A 171 -7.63 4.84 -5.81
CA LYS A 171 -6.17 5.01 -5.93
C LYS A 171 -5.62 6.17 -5.09
N PRO A 172 -6.23 7.36 -5.03
CA PRO A 172 -5.74 8.44 -4.18
C PRO A 172 -5.65 8.04 -2.70
N VAL A 173 -6.69 7.40 -2.16
CA VAL A 173 -6.74 6.96 -0.75
C VAL A 173 -5.73 5.83 -0.49
N VAL A 174 -5.59 4.91 -1.44
CA VAL A 174 -4.58 3.83 -1.36
C VAL A 174 -3.17 4.41 -1.36
N ASN A 175 -2.88 5.34 -2.28
CA ASN A 175 -1.56 5.98 -2.38
C ASN A 175 -1.23 6.76 -1.10
N GLU A 176 -2.19 7.46 -0.50
CA GLU A 176 -2.00 8.17 0.76
C GLU A 176 -1.67 7.21 1.91
N ALA A 177 -2.46 6.14 2.07
CA ALA A 177 -2.25 5.15 3.13
C ALA A 177 -0.87 4.46 3.00
N VAL A 178 -0.48 4.07 1.78
CA VAL A 178 0.82 3.43 1.54
C VAL A 178 1.96 4.43 1.73
N SER A 179 1.80 5.68 1.29
CA SER A 179 2.79 6.75 1.49
C SER A 179 3.10 6.97 2.96
N ALA A 180 2.08 7.00 3.82
CA ALA A 180 2.26 7.16 5.27
C ALA A 180 3.06 6.01 5.89
N ILE A 181 2.74 4.77 5.50
CA ILE A 181 3.43 3.57 5.98
C ILE A 181 4.90 3.56 5.53
N LEU A 182 5.15 3.79 4.24
CA LEU A 182 6.51 3.76 3.70
C LEU A 182 7.34 4.94 4.19
N LYS A 183 6.73 6.09 4.47
CA LYS A 183 7.40 7.21 5.13
C LYS A 183 7.95 6.81 6.51
N ASP A 184 7.13 6.17 7.36
CA ASP A 184 7.58 5.70 8.69
C ASP A 184 8.76 4.71 8.58
N VAL A 185 8.69 3.78 7.61
CA VAL A 185 9.79 2.85 7.34
C VAL A 185 11.05 3.60 6.88
N ALA A 186 10.91 4.55 5.95
CA ALA A 186 12.03 5.34 5.46
C ALA A 186 12.66 6.17 6.58
N GLU A 187 11.88 6.85 7.42
CA GLU A 187 12.35 7.62 8.57
C GLU A 187 13.19 6.77 9.53
N LYS A 188 12.74 5.54 9.83
CA LYS A 188 13.49 4.60 10.68
C LYS A 188 14.82 4.18 10.09
N VAL A 189 14.90 4.00 8.77
CA VAL A 189 16.15 3.65 8.08
C VAL A 189 17.10 4.86 8.03
N PHE A 190 16.65 6.00 7.52
CA PHE A 190 17.49 7.18 7.29
C PHE A 190 17.92 7.89 8.57
N SER A 191 17.18 7.74 9.68
CA SER A 191 17.59 8.28 10.99
C SER A 191 18.70 7.47 11.66
N LYS A 192 18.94 6.21 11.23
CA LYS A 192 19.96 5.35 11.84
C LYS A 192 21.35 5.59 11.28
N PHE A 193 21.44 5.83 9.97
CA PHE A 193 22.71 5.89 9.25
C PHE A 193 22.99 7.31 8.73
N PRO A 194 24.19 7.86 8.97
CA PRO A 194 24.65 9.09 8.34
C PRO A 194 24.62 9.02 6.81
N MET A 195 24.44 10.16 6.15
CA MET A 195 24.42 10.26 4.69
C MET A 195 25.71 9.72 4.06
N ASP A 196 26.87 9.99 4.67
CA ASP A 196 28.16 9.50 4.17
C ASP A 196 28.28 7.97 4.22
N GLU A 197 27.53 7.29 5.11
CA GLU A 197 27.49 5.83 5.17
C GLU A 197 26.45 5.25 4.18
N LEU A 198 25.39 6.00 3.87
CA LEU A 198 24.30 5.59 2.98
C LEU A 198 24.60 5.78 1.49
N PHE A 199 25.43 6.79 1.15
CA PHE A 199 25.67 7.23 -0.23
C PHE A 199 27.16 7.18 -0.61
N ALA A 200 27.98 6.43 0.13
CA ALA A 200 29.38 6.16 -0.22
C ALA A 200 29.54 5.28 -1.47
#